data_AF-A0A6N7WLL1-F1
#
_entry.id   AF-A0A6N7WLL1-F1
#
_cell.length_a   1.000
_cell.length_b   1.000
_cell.length_c   1.000
_cell.angle_alpha   90.00
_cell.angle_beta   90.00
_cell.angle_gamma   90.00
#
_symmetry.space_group_name_H-M   'P 1'
#
loop_
_entity.id
_entity.type
_entity.pdbx_description
1 polymer ?
#
loop_
_entity_poly.entity_id
_entity_poly.type
_entity_poly.pdbx_seq_one_letter_code
_entity_poly.pdbx_strand_id
1 'polypeptide(L)'
;MRINIHAGHNPDGMTACGAVGLIRESTEARAVKDKVIEKLVSMGHTVHDCTCNNGASQQDVLKRIVAACNAHEVDLDVSIHFNA
;
A
#
# COMPACT_ATOMS: atom_id res chain seq x y z
N MET A 1 16.65 -8.46 1.22
CA MET A 1 16.24 -7.47 0.21
C MET A 1 15.75 -6.23 0.93
N ARG A 2 15.82 -5.09 0.25
CA ARG A 2 15.11 -3.85 0.58
C ARG A 2 13.82 -3.85 -0.24
N ILE A 3 12.67 -3.70 0.40
CA ILE A 3 11.36 -3.87 -0.24
C ILE A 3 10.45 -2.70 0.14
N ASN A 4 9.84 -2.07 -0.86
CA ASN A 4 8.72 -1.16 -0.65
C ASN A 4 7.41 -1.93 -0.71
N ILE A 5 6.51 -1.66 0.22
CA ILE A 5 5.19 -2.28 0.25
C ILE A 5 4.17 -1.18 0.49
N HIS A 6 3.07 -1.21 -0.26
CA HIS A 6 1.95 -0.34 0.02
C HIS A 6 0.62 -1.07 -0.19
N ALA A 7 -0.37 -0.69 0.62
CA ALA A 7 -1.75 -0.94 0.26
C ALA A 7 -2.14 0.03 -0.87
N GLY A 8 -2.90 -0.46 -1.84
CA GLY A 8 -3.56 0.40 -2.82
C GLY A 8 -4.50 1.39 -2.14
N HIS A 9 -4.83 2.45 -2.86
CA HIS A 9 -5.91 3.38 -2.53
C HIS A 9 -5.73 4.18 -1.22
N ASN A 10 -6.62 5.14 -1.02
CA ASN A 10 -6.78 5.84 0.25
C ASN A 10 -7.45 4.96 1.32
N PRO A 11 -7.48 5.40 2.59
CA PRO A 11 -8.20 4.73 3.64
C PRO A 11 -9.67 4.57 3.30
N ASP A 12 -10.27 3.56 3.92
CA ASP A 12 -11.66 3.25 3.74
C ASP A 12 -12.58 4.46 4.05
N GLY A 13 -13.57 4.70 3.19
CA GLY A 13 -14.50 5.83 3.30
C GLY A 13 -13.97 7.18 2.78
N MET A 14 -12.74 7.24 2.28
CA MET A 14 -12.19 8.44 1.63
C MET A 14 -12.36 8.41 0.10
N THR A 15 -12.09 9.54 -0.56
CA THR A 15 -11.98 9.58 -2.02
C THR A 15 -10.93 8.58 -2.51
N ALA A 16 -11.19 7.90 -3.61
CA ALA A 16 -10.31 6.85 -4.15
C ALA A 16 -9.94 5.76 -3.12
N CYS A 17 -10.93 5.23 -2.39
CA CYS A 17 -10.79 4.13 -1.41
C CYS A 17 -11.01 2.71 -2.00
N GLY A 18 -10.76 2.55 -3.30
CA GLY A 18 -10.85 1.24 -3.97
C GLY A 18 -12.26 0.68 -4.12
N ALA A 19 -12.33 -0.61 -4.42
CA ALA A 19 -13.57 -1.33 -4.60
C ALA A 19 -14.30 -1.58 -3.27
N VAL A 20 -15.62 -1.41 -3.29
CA VAL A 20 -16.51 -1.73 -2.17
C VAL A 20 -17.55 -2.74 -2.66
N GLY A 21 -17.46 -3.96 -2.15
CA GLY A 21 -18.37 -5.07 -2.47
C GLY A 21 -18.63 -5.92 -1.24
N LEU A 22 -18.41 -7.24 -1.33
CA LEU A 22 -18.46 -8.14 -0.16
C LEU A 22 -17.43 -7.73 0.90
N ILE A 23 -16.28 -7.25 0.45
CA ILE A 23 -15.23 -6.66 1.27
C ILE A 23 -14.95 -5.23 0.81
N ARG A 24 -14.26 -4.48 1.66
CA ARG A 24 -13.81 -3.11 1.37
C ARG A 24 -12.32 -3.20 1.05
N GLU A 25 -11.94 -3.03 -0.21
CA GLU A 25 -10.57 -3.25 -0.69
C GLU A 25 -9.55 -2.51 0.18
N SER A 26 -9.77 -1.22 0.47
CA SER A 26 -8.87 -0.42 1.28
C SER A 26 -8.66 -0.94 2.70
N THR A 27 -9.66 -1.58 3.30
CA THR A 27 -9.57 -2.17 4.64
C THR A 27 -8.76 -3.46 4.60
N GLU A 28 -9.13 -4.37 3.70
CA GLU A 28 -8.48 -5.68 3.61
C GLU A 28 -7.04 -5.57 3.07
N ALA A 29 -6.78 -4.68 2.10
CA ALA A 29 -5.43 -4.48 1.56
C ALA A 29 -4.46 -3.97 2.62
N ARG A 30 -4.92 -3.11 3.56
CA ARG A 30 -4.12 -2.65 4.69
C ARG A 30 -3.82 -3.78 5.67
N ALA A 31 -4.82 -4.61 5.99
CA ALA A 31 -4.62 -5.77 6.86
C ALA A 31 -3.62 -6.77 6.27
N VAL A 32 -3.72 -7.07 4.96
CA VAL A 32 -2.76 -7.91 4.25
C VAL A 32 -1.37 -7.26 4.24
N LYS A 33 -1.27 -5.96 3.91
CA LYS A 33 -0.01 -5.22 3.92
C LYS A 33 0.69 -5.29 5.28
N ASP A 34 -0.04 -5.09 6.38
CA ASP A 34 0.53 -5.19 7.73
C ASP A 34 1.12 -6.58 8.00
N LYS A 35 0.40 -7.63 7.61
CA LYS A 35 0.86 -9.02 7.77
C LYS A 35 2.06 -9.37 6.89
N VAL A 36 2.09 -8.85 5.67
CA VAL A 36 3.23 -9.04 4.76
C VAL A 36 4.47 -8.33 5.30
N ILE A 37 4.35 -7.09 5.76
CA ILE A 37 5.46 -6.36 6.40
C ILE A 37 5.98 -7.12 7.62
N GLU A 38 5.11 -7.53 8.53
CA GLU A 38 5.47 -8.32 9.73
C GLU A 38 6.28 -9.57 9.34
N LYS A 39 5.80 -10.32 8.34
CA LYS A 39 6.46 -11.56 7.91
C LYS A 39 7.82 -11.30 7.25
N LEU A 40 7.92 -10.34 6.34
CA LEU A 40 9.17 -10.05 5.64
C LEU A 40 10.25 -9.49 6.57
N VAL A 41 9.87 -8.65 7.53
CA VAL A 41 10.78 -8.19 8.58
C VAL A 41 11.25 -9.37 9.42
N SER A 42 10.37 -10.30 9.81
CA SER A 42 10.76 -11.50 10.57
C SER A 42 11.74 -12.42 9.80
N MET A 43 11.76 -12.32 8.46
CA MET A 43 12.68 -13.05 7.59
C MET A 43 14.02 -12.31 7.36
N GLY A 44 14.22 -11.16 8.01
CA GLY A 44 15.46 -10.37 7.92
C GLY A 44 15.53 -9.44 6.71
N HIS A 45 14.39 -9.07 6.10
CA HIS A 45 14.35 -8.06 5.05
C HIS A 45 14.16 -6.65 5.63
N THR A 46 14.67 -5.64 4.91
CA THR A 46 14.35 -4.23 5.18
C THR A 46 13.09 -3.89 4.43
N VAL A 47 12.06 -3.40 5.11
CA VAL A 47 10.76 -3.11 4.50
C VAL A 47 10.33 -1.68 4.80
N HIS A 48 9.88 -0.96 3.77
CA HIS A 48 9.33 0.38 3.86
C HIS A 48 7.84 0.35 3.54
N ASP A 49 7.03 0.97 4.39
CA ASP A 49 5.59 1.16 4.14
C ASP A 49 5.38 2.46 3.36
N CYS A 50 4.97 2.34 2.10
CA CYS A 50 4.71 3.46 1.19
C CYS A 50 3.21 3.75 1.04
N THR A 51 2.36 3.26 1.96
CA THR A 51 0.90 3.42 1.89
C THR A 51 0.48 4.89 2.02
N CYS A 52 -0.34 5.36 1.08
CA CYS A 52 -0.96 6.67 1.15
C CYS A 52 -2.20 6.65 2.07
N ASN A 53 -2.33 7.67 2.92
CA ASN A 53 -3.45 7.79 3.87
C ASN A 53 -4.27 9.08 3.71
N ASN A 54 -3.93 9.95 2.75
CA ASN A 54 -4.47 11.31 2.69
C ASN A 54 -4.46 11.95 1.29
N GLY A 55 -4.60 11.15 0.22
CA GLY A 55 -4.69 11.69 -1.13
C GLY A 55 -6.01 12.45 -1.36
N ALA A 56 -5.97 13.53 -2.13
CA ALA A 56 -7.15 14.33 -2.48
C ALA A 56 -7.93 13.79 -3.69
N SER A 57 -7.33 12.89 -4.47
CA SER A 57 -7.92 12.23 -5.64
C SER A 57 -7.15 10.95 -5.96
N GLN A 58 -7.65 10.11 -6.87
CA GLN A 58 -6.93 8.92 -7.33
C GLN A 58 -5.53 9.27 -7.89
N GLN A 59 -5.43 10.34 -8.68
CA GLN A 59 -4.13 10.77 -9.23
C GLN A 59 -3.18 11.26 -8.13
N ASP A 60 -3.69 11.95 -7.11
CA ASP A 60 -2.87 12.39 -5.97
C ASP A 60 -2.39 11.20 -5.12
N VAL A 61 -3.25 10.21 -4.87
CA VAL A 61 -2.87 8.95 -4.21
C VAL A 61 -1.71 8.28 -4.96
N LEU A 62 -1.84 8.10 -6.27
CA LEU A 62 -0.79 7.47 -7.09
C LEU A 62 0.52 8.27 -7.04
N LYS A 63 0.47 9.59 -7.18
CA LYS A 63 1.67 10.44 -7.10
C LYS A 63 2.37 10.33 -5.74
N ARG A 64 1.61 10.30 -4.65
CA ARG A 64 2.14 10.17 -3.29
C ARG A 64 2.78 8.81 -3.04
N ILE A 65 2.15 7.73 -3.49
CA ILE A 65 2.72 6.37 -3.41
C ILE A 65 4.03 6.31 -4.19
N VAL A 66 4.03 6.77 -5.45
CA VAL A 66 5.25 6.78 -6.28
C VAL A 66 6.35 7.62 -5.65
N ALA A 67 6.02 8.79 -5.11
CA ALA A 67 7.00 9.63 -4.42
C ALA A 67 7.58 8.95 -3.16
N ALA A 68 6.74 8.24 -2.39
CA ALA A 68 7.19 7.47 -1.22
C ALA A 68 8.08 6.28 -1.63
N CYS A 69 7.70 5.53 -2.66
CA CYS A 69 8.52 4.44 -3.20
C CYS A 69 9.89 4.95 -3.69
N ASN A 70 9.90 6.04 -4.47
CA ASN A 70 11.12 6.63 -5.03
C ASN A 70 12.03 7.30 -3.99
N ALA A 71 11.57 7.49 -2.75
CA ALA A 71 12.42 7.95 -1.65
C ALA A 71 13.37 6.85 -1.12
N HIS A 72 13.21 5.61 -1.61
CA HIS A 72 13.98 4.45 -1.19
C HIS A 72 14.62 3.78 -2.40
N GLU A 73 15.90 3.45 -2.29
CA GLU A 73 16.55 2.56 -3.24
C GLU A 73 16.28 1.11 -2.78
N VAL A 74 15.40 0.41 -3.50
CA VAL A 74 14.93 -0.94 -3.14
C VAL A 74 15.11 -1.95 -4.27
N ASP A 75 15.01 -3.23 -3.92
CA ASP A 75 15.13 -4.34 -4.87
C ASP A 75 13.76 -4.71 -5.48
N LEU A 76 12.65 -4.36 -4.80
CA LEU A 76 11.29 -4.71 -5.18
C LEU A 76 10.26 -3.71 -4.63
N ASP A 77 9.30 -3.32 -5.46
CA ASP A 77 8.07 -2.62 -5.07
C ASP A 77 6.86 -3.56 -5.16
N VAL A 78 6.07 -3.65 -4.10
CA VAL A 78 4.87 -4.48 -4.02
C VAL A 78 3.64 -3.62 -3.74
N SER A 79 2.69 -3.64 -4.68
CA SER A 79 1.37 -3.04 -4.53
C SER A 79 0.32 -4.11 -4.22
N ILE A 80 -0.45 -3.93 -3.14
CA ILE A 80 -1.48 -4.90 -2.70
C ILE A 80 -2.88 -4.36 -3.02
N HIS A 81 -3.65 -5.15 -3.77
CA HIS A 81 -4.98 -4.82 -4.26
C HIS A 81 -5.93 -6.03 -4.18
N PHE A 82 -7.23 -5.76 -4.21
CA PHE A 82 -8.27 -6.76 -4.43
C PHE A 82 -9.06 -6.38 -5.68
N ASN A 83 -9.30 -7.37 -6.54
CA ASN A 83 -10.03 -7.14 -7.79
C ASN A 83 -11.54 -7.02 -7.53
N ALA A 84 -12.26 -6.43 -8.48
CA ALA A 84 -13.72 -6.25 -8.48
C ALA A 84 -14.39 -7.07 -9.58
#